data_AF-A0A7Y2WAW4-F1
#
_entry.id   AF-A0A7Y2WAW4-F1
#
_cell.length_a   1.000
_cell.length_b   1.000
_cell.length_c   1.000
_cell.angle_alpha   90.00
_cell.angle_beta   90.00
_cell.angle_gamma   90.00
#
_symmetry.space_group_name_H-M   'P 1'
#
loop_
_entity.id
_entity.type
_entity.pdbx_description
1 polymer ?
#
loop_
_entity_poly.entity_id
_entity_poly.type
_entity_poly.pdbx_seq_one_letter_code
_entity_poly.pdbx_strand_id
1 'polypeptide(L)'
;MNHFSRAFDIVPERININIIMNHIYQTFGNFKTYDKDFLHHKTEENFRAVLERQVPQQKSQIERIYDDGRDNSITLNAIFNDIKFDHRYTDLKSFVDYLEPELNFFRNDSEKIANFVEETIANLEFYKWSIDHMIKIHRKMIDDIDQILRQLLILKSTNTYRYLAGEITMKDIDDQILAQQINISGSFQQSQLQFGTHSTMHINQINNQALQQVCNQMREIIDQSNELPEVKQDIKNIVAEIEATNNPSAFKDAYTKLTSALSNHITIFTAFASSRILTELTKYLG
;
A
#
# COMPACT_ATOMS: atom_id res chain seq x y z
N MET A 1 -10.68 -17.25 9.14
CA MET A 1 -10.57 -15.89 8.57
C MET A 1 -11.49 -14.98 9.35
N ASN A 2 -10.95 -14.01 10.10
CA ASN A 2 -11.76 -12.97 10.71
C ASN A 2 -11.83 -11.82 9.70
N HIS A 3 -12.99 -11.62 9.09
CA HIS A 3 -13.22 -10.53 8.15
C HIS A 3 -13.52 -9.23 8.89
N PHE A 4 -13.06 -8.11 8.36
CA PHE A 4 -13.54 -6.80 8.79
C PHE A 4 -14.95 -6.61 8.20
N SER A 5 -16.01 -6.78 9.01
CA SER A 5 -17.40 -6.85 8.53
C SER A 5 -18.15 -5.52 8.59
N ARG A 6 -17.48 -4.39 8.39
CA ARG A 6 -18.11 -3.07 8.41
C ARG A 6 -18.17 -2.53 6.98
N ALA A 7 -19.39 -2.34 6.48
CA ALA A 7 -19.61 -1.66 5.21
C ALA A 7 -19.39 -0.15 5.41
N PHE A 8 -18.44 0.41 4.65
CA PHE A 8 -18.19 1.85 4.61
C PHE A 8 -18.81 2.53 3.40
N ASP A 9 -19.13 1.77 2.35
CA ASP A 9 -19.71 2.31 1.12
C ASP A 9 -21.07 2.96 1.45
N ILE A 10 -21.17 4.28 1.32
CA ILE A 10 -22.42 5.04 1.51
C ILE A 10 -22.87 5.75 0.24
N VAL A 11 -22.02 5.76 -0.79
CA VAL A 11 -22.29 6.27 -2.13
C VAL A 11 -21.75 5.28 -3.17
N PRO A 12 -22.16 5.36 -4.45
CA PRO A 12 -21.61 4.51 -5.50
C PRO A 12 -20.09 4.62 -5.61
N GLU A 13 -19.42 3.48 -5.45
CA GLU A 13 -17.96 3.38 -5.51
C GLU A 13 -17.46 2.74 -6.79
N ARG A 14 -16.28 3.19 -7.23
CA ARG A 14 -15.48 2.51 -8.27
C ARG A 14 -14.46 1.56 -7.67
N ILE A 15 -14.10 1.77 -6.40
CA ILE A 15 -13.07 1.04 -5.67
C ILE A 15 -13.77 0.29 -4.54
N ASN A 16 -13.49 -1.01 -4.40
CA ASN A 16 -14.10 -1.80 -3.33
C ASN A 16 -13.42 -1.48 -1.98
N ILE A 17 -14.06 -0.62 -1.18
CA ILE A 17 -13.54 -0.21 0.13
C ILE A 17 -13.34 -1.42 1.04
N ASN A 18 -14.24 -2.40 1.02
CA ASN A 18 -14.14 -3.59 1.87
C ASN A 18 -12.90 -4.44 1.57
N ILE A 19 -12.47 -4.52 0.31
CA ILE A 19 -11.22 -5.22 -0.05
C ILE A 19 -10.02 -4.48 0.56
N ILE A 20 -9.97 -3.16 0.40
CA ILE A 20 -8.87 -2.35 0.94
C ILE A 20 -8.82 -2.45 2.47
N MET A 21 -9.97 -2.35 3.14
CA MET A 21 -10.07 -2.52 4.58
C MET A 21 -9.61 -3.89 5.05
N ASN A 22 -9.92 -4.96 4.30
CA ASN A 22 -9.43 -6.30 4.61
C ASN A 22 -7.91 -6.41 4.42
N HIS A 23 -7.33 -5.75 3.41
CA HIS A 23 -5.87 -5.71 3.24
C HIS A 23 -5.19 -4.99 4.41
N ILE A 24 -5.72 -3.83 4.81
CA ILE A 24 -5.26 -3.11 6.01
C ILE A 24 -5.33 -4.03 7.24
N TYR A 25 -6.47 -4.71 7.44
CA TYR A 25 -6.68 -5.66 8.54
C TYR A 25 -5.62 -6.77 8.55
N GLN A 26 -5.34 -7.35 7.39
CA GLN A 26 -4.36 -8.43 7.27
C GLN A 26 -2.96 -7.95 7.60
N THR A 27 -2.55 -6.79 7.09
CA THR A 27 -1.23 -6.21 7.39
C THR A 27 -1.09 -5.88 8.87
N PHE A 28 -2.13 -5.32 9.52
CA PHE A 28 -2.09 -5.10 10.97
C PHE A 28 -1.90 -6.38 11.80
N GLY A 29 -2.31 -7.53 11.27
CA GLY A 29 -2.09 -8.83 11.90
C GLY A 29 -0.60 -9.16 12.15
N ASN A 30 0.31 -8.55 11.39
CA ASN A 30 1.75 -8.79 11.50
C ASN A 30 2.35 -8.22 12.79
N PHE A 31 1.82 -7.11 13.33
CA PHE A 31 2.36 -6.47 14.55
C PHE A 31 2.29 -7.37 15.79
N LYS A 32 1.31 -8.28 15.84
CA LYS A 32 1.24 -9.33 16.87
C LYS A 32 2.41 -10.32 16.78
N THR A 33 2.90 -10.59 15.57
CA THR A 33 4.07 -11.45 15.37
C THR A 33 5.34 -10.72 15.79
N TYR A 34 5.46 -9.43 15.46
CA TYR A 34 6.62 -8.63 15.84
C TYR A 34 6.83 -8.51 17.35
N ASP A 35 5.76 -8.35 18.16
CA ASP A 35 5.87 -8.41 19.64
C ASP A 35 6.55 -9.71 20.10
N LYS A 36 6.14 -10.85 19.53
CA LYS A 36 6.73 -12.15 19.86
C LYS A 36 8.18 -12.25 19.42
N ASP A 37 8.50 -11.73 18.23
CA ASP A 37 9.87 -11.75 17.70
C ASP A 37 10.81 -10.89 18.55
N PHE A 38 10.40 -9.69 18.97
CA PHE A 38 11.16 -8.88 19.93
C PHE A 38 11.41 -9.63 21.24
N LEU A 39 10.39 -10.28 21.79
CA LEU A 39 10.52 -11.07 23.02
C LEU A 39 11.48 -12.25 22.84
N HIS A 40 11.41 -12.94 21.71
CA HIS A 40 12.32 -14.04 21.36
C HIS A 40 13.78 -13.55 21.34
N HIS A 41 14.09 -12.51 20.58
CA HIS A 41 15.45 -12.00 20.47
C HIS A 41 15.99 -11.43 21.78
N LYS A 42 15.14 -10.88 22.66
CA LYS A 42 15.59 -10.50 24.01
C LYS A 42 16.06 -11.71 24.83
N THR A 43 15.38 -12.84 24.68
CA THR A 43 15.51 -13.99 25.58
C THR A 43 16.63 -14.93 25.13
N GLU A 44 16.71 -15.24 23.82
CA GLU A 44 17.68 -16.20 23.26
C GLU A 44 19.14 -15.84 23.61
N GLU A 45 19.51 -14.56 23.52
CA GLU A 45 20.88 -14.13 23.81
C GLU A 45 21.06 -13.54 25.20
N ASN A 46 20.03 -13.58 26.04
CA ASN A 46 20.00 -12.85 27.30
C ASN A 46 20.45 -11.38 27.06
N PHE A 47 19.79 -10.74 26.08
CA PHE A 47 20.18 -9.49 25.44
C PHE A 47 20.70 -8.43 26.43
N ARG A 48 19.93 -8.18 27.50
CA ARG A 48 20.29 -7.17 28.51
C ARG A 48 21.57 -7.51 29.29
N ALA A 49 21.81 -8.79 29.58
CA ALA A 49 23.03 -9.23 30.26
C ALA A 49 24.26 -9.14 29.35
N VAL A 50 24.09 -9.38 28.04
CA VAL A 50 25.16 -9.18 27.05
C VAL A 50 25.54 -7.71 26.96
N LEU A 51 24.55 -6.80 26.88
CA LEU A 51 24.81 -5.36 26.83
C LEU A 51 25.50 -4.85 28.10
N GLU A 52 25.05 -5.29 29.28
CA GLU A 52 25.69 -4.96 30.56
C GLU A 52 27.17 -5.36 30.60
N ARG A 53 27.50 -6.51 30.03
CA ARG A 53 28.87 -7.05 30.06
C ARG A 53 29.78 -6.42 29.01
N GLN A 54 29.28 -6.20 27.79
CA GLN A 54 30.11 -5.84 26.64
C GLN A 54 30.11 -4.34 26.35
N VAL A 55 28.98 -3.68 26.53
CA VAL A 55 28.78 -2.26 26.14
C VAL A 55 27.99 -1.49 27.21
N PRO A 56 28.40 -1.52 28.51
CA PRO A 56 27.61 -0.95 29.60
C PRO A 56 27.34 0.56 29.44
N GLN A 57 28.25 1.29 28.80
CA GLN A 57 28.12 2.72 28.53
C GLN A 57 27.01 3.03 27.51
N GLN A 58 26.81 2.16 26.51
CA GLN A 58 25.82 2.30 25.43
C GLN A 58 24.57 1.44 25.66
N LYS A 59 24.53 0.64 26.74
CA LYS A 59 23.44 -0.30 27.04
C LYS A 59 22.07 0.35 26.87
N SER A 60 21.84 1.48 27.55
CA SER A 60 20.54 2.17 27.52
C SER A 60 20.16 2.65 26.12
N GLN A 61 21.13 3.07 25.31
CA GLN A 61 20.93 3.52 23.94
C GLN A 61 20.53 2.36 23.03
N ILE A 62 21.19 1.22 23.20
CA ILE A 62 20.95 0.01 22.41
C ILE A 62 19.66 -0.71 22.85
N GLU A 63 19.34 -0.75 24.15
CA GLU A 63 18.15 -1.41 24.68
C GLU A 63 16.85 -0.87 24.10
N ARG A 64 16.84 0.40 23.65
CA ARG A 64 15.71 1.01 22.95
C ARG A 64 15.26 0.24 21.71
N ILE A 65 16.16 -0.46 21.03
CA ILE A 65 15.77 -1.27 19.86
C ILE A 65 14.71 -2.32 20.24
N TYR A 66 14.81 -2.86 21.46
CA TYR A 66 13.86 -3.81 22.01
C TYR A 66 12.68 -3.12 22.69
N ASP A 67 12.94 -2.20 23.64
CA ASP A 67 11.89 -1.63 24.49
C ASP A 67 10.88 -0.83 23.63
N ASP A 68 11.37 0.15 22.86
CA ASP A 68 10.52 0.97 21.99
C ASP A 68 9.91 0.13 20.85
N GLY A 69 10.68 -0.79 20.26
CA GLY A 69 10.20 -1.65 19.17
C GLY A 69 9.04 -2.57 19.57
N ARG A 70 9.14 -3.17 20.77
CA ARG A 70 8.08 -4.02 21.30
C ARG A 70 6.86 -3.21 21.71
N ASP A 71 7.06 -2.07 22.39
CA ASP A 71 5.96 -1.19 22.78
C ASP A 71 5.20 -0.67 21.56
N ASN A 72 5.91 -0.30 20.48
CA ASN A 72 5.32 0.09 19.20
C ASN A 72 4.53 -1.06 18.57
N SER A 73 5.06 -2.29 18.58
CA SER A 73 4.36 -3.48 18.04
C SER A 73 3.06 -3.77 18.80
N ILE A 74 3.09 -3.69 20.13
CA ILE A 74 1.91 -3.87 20.98
C ILE A 74 0.88 -2.77 20.71
N THR A 75 1.33 -1.52 20.67
CA THR A 75 0.46 -0.35 20.49
C THR A 75 -0.19 -0.34 19.12
N LEU A 76 0.55 -0.60 18.04
CA LEU A 76 0.00 -0.70 16.69
C LEU A 76 -1.05 -1.81 16.57
N ASN A 77 -0.79 -2.97 17.19
CA ASN A 77 -1.77 -4.05 17.26
C ASN A 77 -3.00 -3.65 18.10
N ALA A 78 -2.85 -2.84 19.15
CA ALA A 78 -3.95 -2.35 19.96
C ALA A 78 -4.81 -1.30 19.22
N ILE A 79 -4.18 -0.29 18.61
CA ILE A 79 -4.85 0.79 17.84
C ILE A 79 -5.86 0.20 16.86
N PHE A 80 -5.45 -0.81 16.09
CA PHE A 80 -6.33 -1.39 15.10
C PHE A 80 -7.51 -2.18 15.71
N ASN A 81 -7.27 -2.86 16.84
CA ASN A 81 -8.35 -3.53 17.58
C ASN A 81 -9.32 -2.52 18.20
N ASP A 82 -8.82 -1.40 18.71
CA ASP A 82 -9.64 -0.35 19.30
C ASP A 82 -10.53 0.32 18.25
N ILE A 83 -9.97 0.65 17.08
CA ILE A 83 -10.73 1.25 15.97
C ILE A 83 -11.90 0.35 15.52
N LYS A 84 -11.75 -0.97 15.60
CA LYS A 84 -12.81 -1.92 15.22
C LYS A 84 -14.07 -1.77 16.08
N PHE A 85 -13.94 -1.34 17.34
CA PHE A 85 -15.05 -1.31 18.29
C PHE A 85 -15.41 0.10 18.78
N ASP A 86 -14.58 1.10 18.46
CA ASP A 86 -14.78 2.47 18.90
C ASP A 86 -15.82 3.23 18.05
N HIS A 87 -16.81 3.79 18.73
CA HIS A 87 -17.93 4.51 18.16
C HIS A 87 -17.54 5.89 17.60
N ARG A 88 -16.31 6.35 17.84
CA ARG A 88 -15.78 7.62 17.30
C ARG A 88 -15.33 7.50 15.85
N TYR A 89 -15.00 6.29 15.39
CA TYR A 89 -14.52 6.04 14.03
C TYR A 89 -15.60 5.34 13.21
N THR A 90 -16.77 6.00 13.10
CA THR A 90 -17.97 5.37 12.57
C THR A 90 -18.05 5.28 11.05
N ASP A 91 -17.32 6.14 10.38
CA ASP A 91 -17.32 6.30 8.93
C ASP A 91 -15.90 6.24 8.37
N LEU A 92 -15.79 6.18 7.04
CA LEU A 92 -14.50 6.01 6.39
C LEU A 92 -13.54 7.18 6.66
N LYS A 93 -14.08 8.40 6.76
CA LYS A 93 -13.26 9.59 6.97
C LYS A 93 -12.63 9.60 8.35
N SER A 94 -13.45 9.46 9.38
CA SER A 94 -12.99 9.39 10.77
C SER A 94 -12.00 8.25 10.99
N PHE A 95 -12.20 7.10 10.35
CA PHE A 95 -11.23 5.99 10.34
C PHE A 95 -9.87 6.41 9.75
N VAL A 96 -9.87 6.94 8.53
CA VAL A 96 -8.64 7.30 7.81
C VAL A 96 -7.89 8.43 8.51
N ASP A 97 -8.61 9.48 8.92
CA ASP A 97 -8.03 10.70 9.52
C ASP A 97 -7.42 10.45 10.90
N TYR A 98 -7.93 9.46 11.63
CA TYR A 98 -7.32 9.03 12.88
C TYR A 98 -6.10 8.14 12.65
N LEU A 99 -6.22 7.16 11.75
CA LEU A 99 -5.20 6.13 11.61
C LEU A 99 -3.92 6.64 10.95
N GLU A 100 -4.03 7.51 9.95
CA GLU A 100 -2.89 8.03 9.20
C GLU A 100 -1.84 8.77 10.08
N PRO A 101 -2.20 9.74 10.95
CA PRO A 101 -1.21 10.41 11.79
C PRO A 101 -0.55 9.47 12.80
N GLU A 102 -1.31 8.53 13.37
CA GLU A 102 -0.76 7.50 14.27
C GLU A 102 0.29 6.63 13.55
N LEU A 103 -0.03 6.15 12.35
CA LEU A 103 0.91 5.37 11.54
C LEU A 103 2.18 6.16 11.20
N ASN A 104 2.04 7.43 10.81
CA ASN A 104 3.20 8.28 10.53
C ASN A 104 4.09 8.47 11.77
N PHE A 105 3.50 8.59 12.95
CA PHE A 105 4.26 8.65 14.20
C PHE A 105 5.11 7.38 14.40
N PHE A 106 4.49 6.20 14.38
CA PHE A 106 5.18 4.93 14.62
C PHE A 106 6.19 4.56 13.53
N ARG A 107 5.90 4.93 12.27
CA ARG A 107 6.84 4.77 11.16
C ARG A 107 8.13 5.54 11.42
N ASN A 108 7.99 6.83 11.74
CA ASN A 108 9.12 7.71 11.98
C ASN A 108 9.89 7.33 13.25
N ASP A 109 9.19 6.88 14.29
CA ASP A 109 9.82 6.41 15.52
C ASP A 109 10.65 5.14 15.27
N SER A 110 10.07 4.13 14.60
CA SER A 110 10.77 2.89 14.25
C SER A 110 12.00 3.15 13.37
N GLU A 111 11.90 4.07 12.40
CA GLU A 111 13.02 4.47 11.55
C GLU A 111 14.14 5.14 12.35
N LYS A 112 13.78 6.10 13.22
CA LYS A 112 14.75 6.80 14.08
C LYS A 112 15.48 5.85 15.01
N ILE A 113 14.77 4.93 15.66
CA ILE A 113 15.36 3.98 16.61
C ILE A 113 16.31 3.03 15.87
N ALA A 114 15.87 2.46 14.74
CA ALA A 114 16.70 1.57 13.94
C ALA A 114 18.01 2.25 13.49
N ASN A 115 17.91 3.45 12.91
CA ASN A 115 19.08 4.22 12.46
C ASN A 115 20.00 4.57 13.62
N PHE A 116 19.44 5.08 14.72
CA PHE A 116 20.21 5.49 15.90
C PHE A 116 21.00 4.33 16.50
N VAL A 117 20.38 3.16 16.63
CA VAL A 117 21.05 1.97 17.18
C VAL A 117 22.08 1.46 16.19
N GLU A 118 21.76 1.39 14.89
CA GLU A 118 22.70 0.99 13.82
C GLU A 118 23.98 1.86 13.82
N GLU A 119 23.84 3.18 13.97
CA GLU A 119 24.96 4.12 14.10
C GLU A 119 25.74 3.92 15.41
N THR A 120 25.03 3.73 16.53
CA THR A 120 25.64 3.51 17.85
C THR A 120 26.53 2.27 17.85
N ILE A 121 26.10 1.22 17.13
CA ILE A 121 26.79 -0.07 17.11
C ILE A 121 27.91 -0.15 16.07
N ALA A 122 27.93 0.73 15.07
CA ALA A 122 28.87 0.68 13.95
C ALA A 122 30.35 0.75 14.37
N ASN A 123 30.65 1.42 15.48
CA ASN A 123 32.01 1.64 15.98
C ASN A 123 32.38 0.73 17.17
N LEU A 124 31.54 -0.25 17.48
CA LEU A 124 31.73 -1.13 18.63
C LEU A 124 32.20 -2.50 18.15
N GLU A 125 33.28 -3.04 18.71
CA GLU A 125 33.72 -4.43 18.48
C GLU A 125 32.91 -5.41 19.34
N PHE A 126 31.60 -5.46 19.15
CA PHE A 126 30.69 -6.26 19.97
C PHE A 126 29.76 -7.11 19.11
N TYR A 127 29.20 -8.14 19.74
CA TYR A 127 28.33 -9.10 19.05
C TYR A 127 26.90 -8.56 18.91
N LYS A 128 26.40 -8.58 17.66
CA LYS A 128 25.23 -7.80 17.24
C LYS A 128 24.01 -8.62 16.80
N TRP A 129 24.01 -9.95 16.89
CA TRP A 129 22.97 -10.77 16.21
C TRP A 129 21.53 -10.43 16.63
N SER A 130 21.22 -10.37 17.92
CA SER A 130 19.87 -9.96 18.37
C SER A 130 19.54 -8.54 17.94
N ILE A 131 20.51 -7.64 17.95
CA ILE A 131 20.31 -6.24 17.53
C ILE A 131 20.03 -6.17 16.03
N ASP A 132 20.83 -6.84 15.20
CA ASP A 132 20.64 -6.92 13.75
C ASP A 132 19.25 -7.46 13.41
N HIS A 133 18.74 -8.43 14.18
CA HIS A 133 17.39 -8.95 14.00
C HIS A 133 16.31 -8.01 14.49
N MET A 134 16.49 -7.35 15.63
CA MET A 134 15.56 -6.33 16.11
C MET A 134 15.51 -5.12 15.15
N ILE A 135 16.64 -4.68 14.60
CA ILE A 135 16.69 -3.67 13.51
C ILE A 135 15.88 -4.13 12.30
N LYS A 136 16.07 -5.38 11.86
CA LYS A 136 15.27 -5.94 10.75
C LYS A 136 13.77 -5.97 11.05
N ILE A 137 13.37 -6.19 12.30
CA ILE A 137 11.96 -6.12 12.70
C ILE A 137 11.44 -4.68 12.57
N HIS A 138 12.18 -3.68 13.05
CA HIS A 138 11.83 -2.26 12.83
C HIS A 138 11.67 -1.93 11.34
N ARG A 139 12.57 -2.41 10.47
CA ARG A 139 12.43 -2.21 9.01
C ARG A 139 11.18 -2.86 8.45
N LYS A 140 10.85 -4.09 8.87
CA LYS A 140 9.59 -4.75 8.47
C LYS A 140 8.35 -4.01 8.96
N MET A 141 8.37 -3.47 10.18
CA MET A 141 7.29 -2.62 10.69
C MET A 141 7.09 -1.38 9.83
N ILE A 142 8.18 -0.73 9.40
CA ILE A 142 8.12 0.41 8.48
C ILE A 142 7.48 0.01 7.14
N ASP A 143 7.91 -1.11 6.55
CA ASP A 143 7.37 -1.60 5.27
C ASP A 143 5.86 -1.88 5.34
N ASP A 144 5.42 -2.51 6.43
CA ASP A 144 4.00 -2.79 6.69
C ASP A 144 3.19 -1.52 6.93
N ILE A 145 3.74 -0.55 7.70
CA ILE A 145 3.11 0.76 7.89
C ILE A 145 2.99 1.49 6.56
N ASP A 146 4.05 1.52 5.75
CA ASP A 146 4.05 2.15 4.43
C ASP A 146 3.04 1.49 3.49
N GLN A 147 2.86 0.17 3.58
CA GLN A 147 1.80 -0.53 2.86
C GLN A 147 0.41 -0.06 3.30
N ILE A 148 0.17 0.08 4.62
CA ILE A 148 -1.11 0.56 5.13
C ILE A 148 -1.34 2.02 4.71
N LEU A 149 -0.35 2.90 4.82
CA LEU A 149 -0.45 4.31 4.40
C LEU A 149 -0.83 4.43 2.92
N ARG A 150 -0.25 3.59 2.04
CA ARG A 150 -0.66 3.51 0.63
C ARG A 150 -2.13 3.11 0.47
N GLN A 151 -2.62 2.17 1.28
CA GLN A 151 -4.04 1.79 1.27
C GLN A 151 -4.94 2.93 1.76
N LEU A 152 -4.54 3.67 2.80
CA LEU A 152 -5.27 4.85 3.28
C LEU A 152 -5.36 5.93 2.19
N LEU A 153 -4.29 6.15 1.43
CA LEU A 153 -4.32 7.07 0.29
C LEU A 153 -5.34 6.65 -0.78
N ILE A 154 -5.46 5.35 -1.07
CA ILE A 154 -6.49 4.84 -1.97
C ILE A 154 -7.89 5.09 -1.38
N LEU A 155 -8.09 4.85 -0.09
CA LEU A 155 -9.35 5.15 0.59
C LEU A 155 -9.73 6.63 0.50
N LYS A 156 -8.76 7.55 0.64
CA LYS A 156 -8.99 9.00 0.46
C LYS A 156 -9.48 9.37 -0.93
N SER A 157 -9.14 8.58 -1.96
CA SER A 157 -9.59 8.83 -3.33
C SER A 157 -11.03 8.36 -3.62
N THR A 158 -11.63 7.56 -2.71
CA THR A 158 -12.98 7.00 -2.88
C THR A 158 -14.05 8.07 -2.82
N ASN A 159 -15.19 7.83 -3.46
CA ASN A 159 -16.28 8.81 -3.45
C ASN A 159 -16.83 9.01 -2.04
N THR A 160 -16.89 7.93 -1.25
CA THR A 160 -17.35 7.92 0.14
C THR A 160 -16.48 8.82 1.00
N TYR A 161 -15.15 8.66 0.95
CA TYR A 161 -14.27 9.51 1.74
C TYR A 161 -14.42 10.98 1.34
N ARG A 162 -14.34 11.26 0.03
CA ARG A 162 -14.42 12.62 -0.52
C ARG A 162 -15.77 13.29 -0.23
N TYR A 163 -16.86 12.53 -0.28
CA TYR A 163 -18.19 12.99 0.08
C TYR A 163 -18.28 13.33 1.58
N LEU A 164 -17.80 12.43 2.46
CA LEU A 164 -17.72 12.67 3.90
C LEU A 164 -16.80 13.85 4.25
N ALA A 165 -15.78 14.10 3.44
CA ALA A 165 -14.87 15.23 3.59
C ALA A 165 -15.45 16.55 3.05
N GLY A 166 -16.59 16.51 2.37
CA GLY A 166 -17.20 17.69 1.73
C GLY A 166 -16.46 18.15 0.46
N GLU A 167 -15.59 17.31 -0.11
CA GLU A 167 -14.84 17.61 -1.33
C GLU A 167 -15.67 17.43 -2.60
N ILE A 168 -16.67 16.56 -2.54
CA ILE A 168 -17.62 16.30 -3.63
C ILE A 168 -19.04 16.21 -3.09
N THR A 169 -20.01 16.49 -3.96
CA THR A 169 -21.44 16.36 -3.69
C THR A 169 -22.02 15.11 -4.34
N MET A 170 -23.25 14.73 -3.98
CA MET A 170 -23.97 13.65 -4.65
C MET A 170 -24.15 13.93 -6.15
N LYS A 171 -24.35 15.21 -6.52
CA LYS A 171 -24.45 15.62 -7.91
C LYS A 171 -23.16 15.33 -8.68
N ASP A 172 -21.99 15.60 -8.09
CA ASP A 172 -20.71 15.30 -8.73
C ASP A 172 -20.52 13.79 -8.94
N ILE A 173 -21.07 12.96 -8.06
CA ILE A 173 -21.07 11.50 -8.18
C ILE A 173 -22.02 11.06 -9.30
N ASP A 174 -23.22 11.63 -9.37
CA ASP A 174 -24.20 11.36 -10.43
C ASP A 174 -23.67 11.77 -11.80
N ASP A 175 -23.07 12.95 -11.91
CA ASP A 175 -22.44 13.46 -13.15
C ASP A 175 -21.29 12.54 -13.59
N GLN A 176 -20.49 12.03 -12.63
CA GLN A 176 -19.48 11.02 -12.90
C GLN A 176 -20.06 9.70 -13.43
N ILE A 177 -21.20 9.24 -12.90
CA ILE A 177 -21.89 8.02 -13.37
C ILE A 177 -22.48 8.25 -14.76
N LEU A 178 -23.09 9.41 -15.01
CA LEU A 178 -23.67 9.78 -16.29
C LEU A 178 -22.61 9.86 -17.39
N ALA A 179 -21.46 10.49 -17.10
CA ALA A 179 -20.32 10.55 -18.01
C ALA A 179 -19.80 9.14 -18.39
N GLN A 180 -19.86 8.18 -17.47
CA GLN A 180 -19.49 6.78 -17.75
C GLN A 180 -20.49 6.10 -18.71
N GLN A 181 -21.80 6.39 -18.60
CA GLN A 181 -22.80 5.84 -19.51
C GLN A 181 -22.68 6.41 -20.93
N ILE A 182 -22.30 7.68 -21.05
CA ILE A 182 -22.08 8.35 -22.34
C ILE A 182 -20.81 7.82 -23.02
N ASN A 183 -19.73 7.54 -22.28
CA ASN A 183 -18.51 6.95 -22.84
C ASN A 183 -18.63 5.46 -23.22
N ILE A 184 -19.60 4.72 -22.68
CA ILE A 184 -19.86 3.32 -23.08
C ILE A 184 -20.70 3.25 -24.37
N SER A 185 -21.51 4.27 -24.66
CA SER A 185 -22.31 4.35 -25.88
C SER A 185 -21.52 4.90 -27.09
N GLY A 186 -20.38 5.57 -26.86
CA GLY A 186 -19.40 5.92 -27.89
C GLY A 186 -18.31 4.85 -28.04
N SER A 187 -18.37 4.06 -29.12
CA SER A 187 -17.30 3.18 -29.63
C SER A 187 -16.96 1.87 -28.90
N PHE A 188 -17.93 1.15 -28.35
CA PHE A 188 -17.88 -0.32 -28.40
C PHE A 188 -18.60 -0.78 -29.66
N GLN A 189 -17.89 -0.87 -30.78
CA GLN A 189 -18.33 -1.76 -31.85
C GLN A 189 -18.28 -3.17 -31.27
N GLN A 190 -19.44 -3.71 -30.88
CA GLN A 190 -19.62 -5.15 -30.71
C GLN A 190 -19.26 -5.81 -32.05
N SER A 191 -17.99 -6.20 -32.20
CA SER A 191 -17.62 -7.21 -33.18
C SER A 191 -18.34 -8.50 -32.78
N GLN A 192 -19.39 -8.83 -33.52
CA GLN A 192 -20.05 -10.12 -33.47
C GLN A 192 -19.00 -11.21 -33.73
N LEU A 193 -18.58 -11.93 -32.69
CA LEU A 193 -17.68 -13.07 -32.84
C LEU A 193 -18.51 -14.34 -32.89
N GLN A 194 -18.57 -14.93 -34.09
CA GLN A 194 -19.06 -16.29 -34.33
C GLN A 194 -18.22 -17.29 -33.53
N PHE A 195 -18.87 -18.09 -32.69
CA PHE A 195 -18.24 -19.21 -31.99
C PHE A 195 -18.07 -20.39 -32.96
N GLY A 196 -16.89 -20.48 -33.58
CA GLY A 196 -16.40 -21.68 -34.26
C GLY A 196 -15.57 -22.53 -33.29
N THR A 197 -15.97 -23.78 -33.10
CA THR A 197 -15.31 -24.79 -32.29
C THR A 197 -13.85 -25.06 -32.67
N HIS A 198 -13.00 -25.25 -31.64
CA HIS A 198 -11.57 -25.65 -31.64
C HIS A 198 -10.52 -24.54 -31.84
N SER A 199 -9.88 -24.10 -30.74
CA SER A 199 -8.41 -23.89 -30.65
C SER A 199 -7.99 -23.34 -29.27
N THR A 200 -7.13 -24.07 -28.57
CA THR A 200 -6.46 -23.70 -27.29
C THR A 200 -5.37 -22.62 -27.45
N MET A 201 -5.24 -21.97 -28.62
CA MET A 201 -4.27 -20.90 -28.89
C MET A 201 -4.81 -19.48 -28.69
N HIS A 202 -6.07 -19.29 -28.31
CA HIS A 202 -6.68 -17.95 -28.28
C HIS A 202 -6.52 -17.20 -26.95
N ILE A 203 -6.20 -17.87 -25.84
CA ILE A 203 -6.20 -17.27 -24.50
C ILE A 203 -4.98 -16.35 -24.27
N ASN A 204 -3.79 -16.71 -24.79
CA ASN A 204 -2.58 -15.90 -24.61
C ASN A 204 -2.53 -14.65 -25.51
N GLN A 205 -3.27 -14.62 -26.62
CA GLN A 205 -3.36 -13.44 -27.50
C GLN A 205 -4.39 -12.41 -27.02
N ILE A 206 -5.50 -12.86 -26.43
CA ILE A 206 -6.56 -11.97 -25.91
C ILE A 206 -6.05 -11.14 -24.72
N ASN A 207 -5.24 -11.71 -23.84
CA ASN A 207 -4.66 -10.98 -22.70
C ASN A 207 -3.67 -9.87 -23.12
N ASN A 208 -2.98 -10.06 -24.25
CA ASN A 208 -1.99 -9.11 -24.74
C ASN A 208 -2.65 -7.87 -25.37
N GLN A 209 -3.77 -8.05 -26.09
CA GLN A 209 -4.51 -6.91 -26.66
C GLN A 209 -5.18 -6.03 -25.61
N ALA A 210 -5.77 -6.62 -24.57
CA ALA A 210 -6.37 -5.86 -23.47
C ALA A 210 -5.32 -5.08 -22.67
N LEU A 211 -4.15 -5.68 -22.40
CA LEU A 211 -3.05 -5.02 -21.71
C LEU A 211 -2.46 -3.87 -22.55
N GLN A 212 -2.27 -4.08 -23.87
CA GLN A 212 -1.83 -3.02 -24.79
C GLN A 212 -2.79 -1.83 -24.80
N GLN A 213 -4.10 -2.06 -24.76
CA GLN A 213 -5.09 -0.99 -24.69
C GLN A 213 -4.98 -0.19 -23.38
N VAL A 214 -4.80 -0.87 -22.25
CA VAL A 214 -4.58 -0.22 -20.94
C VAL A 214 -3.28 0.59 -20.95
N CYS A 215 -2.18 0.04 -21.47
CA CYS A 215 -0.90 0.73 -21.58
C CYS A 215 -0.95 1.95 -22.51
N ASN A 216 -1.74 1.90 -23.59
CA ASN A 216 -1.95 3.04 -24.46
C ASN A 216 -2.76 4.16 -23.78
N GLN A 217 -3.82 3.81 -23.04
CA GLN A 217 -4.57 4.78 -22.23
C GLN A 217 -3.69 5.44 -21.16
N MET A 218 -2.77 4.68 -20.55
CA MET A 218 -1.79 5.23 -19.61
C MET A 218 -0.90 6.29 -20.28
N ARG A 219 -0.39 6.00 -21.48
CA ARG A 219 0.44 6.94 -22.25
C ARG A 219 -0.30 8.23 -22.58
N GLU A 220 -1.56 8.12 -23.01
CA GLU A 220 -2.40 9.28 -23.32
C GLU A 220 -2.62 10.19 -22.11
N ILE A 221 -2.92 9.60 -20.95
CA ILE A 221 -3.09 10.38 -19.70
C ILE A 221 -1.78 11.03 -19.26
N ILE A 222 -0.64 10.34 -19.38
CA ILE A 222 0.67 10.92 -19.09
C ILE A 222 0.94 12.10 -20.02
N ASP A 223 0.65 11.95 -21.31
CA ASP A 223 0.85 13.01 -22.31
C ASP A 223 0.01 14.25 -22.02
N GLN A 224 -1.25 14.05 -21.62
CA GLN A 224 -2.20 15.12 -21.28
C GLN A 224 -1.93 15.77 -19.91
N SER A 225 -1.05 15.22 -19.08
CA SER A 225 -0.71 15.80 -17.77
C SER A 225 0.13 17.07 -17.90
N ASN A 226 0.17 17.88 -16.84
CA ASN A 226 1.00 19.10 -16.78
C ASN A 226 2.42 18.86 -16.22
N GLU A 227 2.86 17.61 -16.13
CA GLU A 227 4.18 17.24 -15.60
C GLU A 227 5.33 17.62 -16.55
N LEU A 228 6.55 17.67 -16.00
CA LEU A 228 7.77 17.93 -16.79
C LEU A 228 8.01 16.80 -17.82
N PRO A 229 8.61 17.09 -18.99
CA PRO A 229 8.89 16.09 -20.02
C PRO A 229 9.71 14.89 -19.53
N GLU A 230 10.68 15.12 -18.64
CA GLU A 230 11.53 14.09 -18.04
C GLU A 230 10.70 13.11 -17.18
N VAL A 231 9.83 13.66 -16.32
CA VAL A 231 8.87 12.88 -15.51
C VAL A 231 7.92 12.06 -16.38
N LYS A 232 7.38 12.67 -17.44
CA LYS A 232 6.50 11.97 -18.39
C LYS A 232 7.22 10.79 -19.03
N GLN A 233 8.48 10.96 -19.41
CA GLN A 233 9.28 9.91 -20.03
C GLN A 233 9.58 8.78 -19.05
N ASP A 234 9.92 9.10 -17.79
CA ASP A 234 10.18 8.10 -16.75
C ASP A 234 8.96 7.22 -16.48
N ILE A 235 7.77 7.82 -16.35
CA ILE A 235 6.53 7.06 -16.14
C ILE A 235 6.19 6.23 -17.39
N LYS A 236 6.38 6.77 -18.60
CA LYS A 236 6.17 6.01 -19.87
C LYS A 236 7.10 4.81 -20.01
N ASN A 237 8.35 4.92 -19.53
CA ASN A 237 9.29 3.80 -19.53
C ASN A 237 8.77 2.66 -18.63
N ILE A 238 8.24 2.99 -17.45
CA ILE A 238 7.61 2.00 -16.55
C ILE A 238 6.37 1.35 -17.19
N VAL A 239 5.55 2.12 -17.92
CA VAL A 239 4.41 1.58 -18.68
C VAL A 239 4.87 0.61 -19.77
N ALA A 240 5.99 0.88 -20.43
CA ALA A 240 6.59 -0.04 -21.40
C ALA A 240 7.11 -1.32 -20.74
N GLU A 241 7.67 -1.24 -19.53
CA GLU A 241 8.06 -2.43 -18.75
C GLU A 241 6.84 -3.31 -18.42
N ILE A 242 5.71 -2.70 -18.02
CA ILE A 242 4.45 -3.41 -17.77
C ILE A 242 3.95 -4.12 -19.03
N GLU A 243 3.95 -3.43 -20.17
CA GLU A 243 3.49 -3.98 -21.46
C GLU A 243 4.38 -5.13 -21.98
N ALA A 244 5.69 -5.07 -21.72
CA ALA A 244 6.66 -6.06 -22.17
C ALA A 244 6.70 -7.32 -21.29
N THR A 245 6.05 -7.31 -20.13
CA THR A 245 6.16 -8.39 -19.16
C THR A 245 5.32 -9.61 -19.55
N ASN A 246 5.92 -10.80 -19.44
CA ASN A 246 5.29 -12.08 -19.80
C ASN A 246 5.13 -13.06 -18.62
N ASN A 247 5.51 -12.68 -17.40
CA ASN A 247 5.35 -13.50 -16.20
C ASN A 247 4.83 -12.67 -15.00
N PRO A 248 4.05 -13.27 -14.08
CA PRO A 248 3.41 -12.53 -12.98
C PRO A 248 4.38 -11.85 -11.99
N SER A 249 5.56 -12.43 -11.74
CA SER A 249 6.53 -11.86 -10.79
C SER A 249 7.11 -10.54 -11.31
N ALA A 250 7.55 -10.53 -12.56
CA ALA A 250 8.04 -9.31 -13.21
C ALA A 250 6.92 -8.26 -13.35
N PHE A 251 5.66 -8.69 -13.48
CA PHE A 251 4.54 -7.78 -13.62
C PHE A 251 4.27 -7.08 -12.29
N LYS A 252 4.33 -7.83 -11.19
CA LYS A 252 4.23 -7.29 -9.83
C LYS A 252 5.33 -6.27 -9.54
N ASP A 253 6.57 -6.54 -9.97
CA ASP A 253 7.68 -5.61 -9.80
C ASP A 253 7.46 -4.32 -10.61
N ALA A 254 7.06 -4.44 -11.88
CA ALA A 254 6.75 -3.29 -12.75
C ALA A 254 5.55 -2.47 -12.24
N TYR A 255 4.50 -3.14 -11.73
CA TYR A 255 3.36 -2.50 -11.09
C TYR A 255 3.75 -1.76 -9.80
N THR A 256 4.66 -2.33 -9.01
CA THR A 256 5.19 -1.68 -7.79
C THR A 256 6.02 -0.44 -8.14
N LYS A 257 6.84 -0.50 -9.19
CA LYS A 257 7.56 0.68 -9.70
C LYS A 257 6.59 1.76 -10.17
N LEU A 258 5.55 1.38 -10.91
CA LEU A 258 4.54 2.32 -11.41
C LEU A 258 3.84 3.04 -10.27
N THR A 259 3.31 2.28 -9.32
CA THR A 259 2.60 2.86 -8.15
C THR A 259 3.52 3.75 -7.31
N SER A 260 4.80 3.38 -7.17
CA SER A 260 5.81 4.19 -6.49
C SER A 260 6.10 5.50 -7.25
N ALA A 261 6.25 5.44 -8.58
CA ALA A 261 6.48 6.62 -9.40
C ALA A 261 5.26 7.58 -9.37
N LEU A 262 4.05 7.03 -9.46
CA LEU A 262 2.82 7.81 -9.40
C LEU A 262 2.57 8.46 -8.03
N SER A 263 3.17 7.93 -6.96
CA SER A 263 3.08 8.50 -5.60
C SER A 263 3.59 9.94 -5.54
N ASN A 264 4.56 10.28 -6.40
CA ASN A 264 5.14 11.62 -6.49
C ASN A 264 4.41 12.53 -7.48
N HIS A 265 3.45 11.99 -8.26
CA HIS A 265 2.74 12.69 -9.34
C HIS A 265 1.23 12.48 -9.22
N ILE A 266 0.65 13.07 -8.16
CA ILE A 266 -0.75 12.90 -7.73
C ILE A 266 -1.74 13.11 -8.88
N THR A 267 -1.50 14.09 -9.77
CA THR A 267 -2.39 14.38 -10.90
C THR A 267 -2.51 13.19 -11.87
N ILE A 268 -1.38 12.55 -12.20
CA ILE A 268 -1.37 11.37 -13.07
C ILE A 268 -1.97 10.17 -12.32
N PHE A 269 -1.64 10.02 -11.04
CA PHE A 269 -2.20 8.96 -10.19
C PHE A 269 -3.73 9.03 -10.13
N THR A 270 -4.29 10.21 -9.86
CA THR A 270 -5.73 10.44 -9.81
C THR A 270 -6.38 10.16 -11.16
N ALA A 271 -5.74 10.56 -12.26
CA ALA A 271 -6.24 10.27 -13.60
C ALA A 271 -6.24 8.76 -13.89
N PHE A 272 -5.19 8.02 -13.54
CA PHE A 272 -5.14 6.56 -13.69
C PHE A 272 -6.18 5.83 -12.83
N ALA A 273 -6.36 6.28 -11.59
CA ALA A 273 -7.39 5.75 -10.69
C ALA A 273 -8.79 6.00 -11.26
N SER A 274 -9.04 7.19 -11.80
CA SER A 274 -10.34 7.56 -12.39
C SER A 274 -10.69 6.77 -13.65
N SER A 275 -9.67 6.40 -14.44
CA SER A 275 -9.79 5.65 -15.71
C SER A 275 -9.79 4.13 -15.54
N ARG A 276 -9.85 3.61 -14.30
CA ARG A 276 -9.81 2.17 -13.97
C ARG A 276 -8.53 1.44 -14.41
N ILE A 277 -7.49 2.17 -14.81
CA ILE A 277 -6.22 1.60 -15.26
C ILE A 277 -5.59 0.75 -14.16
N LEU A 278 -5.52 1.27 -12.93
CA LEU A 278 -4.93 0.54 -11.81
C LEU A 278 -5.72 -0.73 -11.48
N THR A 279 -7.05 -0.68 -11.57
CA THR A 279 -7.94 -1.84 -11.37
C THR A 279 -7.74 -2.88 -12.46
N GLU A 280 -7.64 -2.47 -13.74
CA GLU A 280 -7.38 -3.41 -14.83
C GLU A 280 -6.00 -4.07 -14.68
N LEU A 281 -4.97 -3.32 -14.29
CA LEU A 281 -3.64 -3.87 -14.04
C LEU A 281 -3.62 -4.90 -12.89
N THR A 282 -4.46 -4.75 -11.87
CA THR A 282 -4.50 -5.73 -10.76
C THR A 282 -4.94 -7.14 -11.20
N LYS A 283 -5.66 -7.27 -12.33
CA LYS A 283 -6.07 -8.57 -12.88
C LYS A 283 -4.88 -9.42 -13.35
N TYR A 284 -3.73 -8.80 -13.54
CA TYR A 284 -2.50 -9.43 -14.03
C TYR A 284 -1.50 -9.74 -12.90
N LEU A 285 -1.84 -9.43 -11.63
CA LEU A 285 -0.94 -9.62 -10.49
C LEU A 285 -0.84 -11.07 -9.96
N GLY A 286 -1.69 -11.98 -10.45
CA GLY A 286 -1.68 -13.41 -10.07
C GLY A 286 -2.40 -13.71 -8.76
#